data_AF-A0A2R6EIN0-F1
#
_entry.id   AF-A0A2R6EIN0-F1
#
_cell.length_a   1.000
_cell.length_b   1.000
_cell.length_c   1.000
_cell.angle_alpha   90.00
_cell.angle_beta   90.00
_cell.angle_gamma   90.00
#
_symmetry.space_group_name_H-M   'P 1'
#
loop_
_entity.id
_entity.type
_entity.pdbx_description
1 polymer ?
#
loop_
_entity_poly.entity_id
_entity_poly.type
_entity_poly.pdbx_seq_one_letter_code
_entity_poly.pdbx_strand_id
1 'polypeptide(L)'
;MHWERRRDLEGGKELGVWLLVDEEGGVERELYVESHEYRGGGFDVYRATPDGEWDHEGEFEARDEAFAEASTILAESDHPVADETD
;
A
#
# COMPACT_ATOMS: atom_id res chain seq x y z
N MET A 1 -13.70 3.39 9.71
CA MET A 1 -12.61 3.38 8.72
C MET A 1 -12.29 1.94 8.35
N HIS A 2 -11.91 1.71 7.10
CA HIS A 2 -11.49 0.42 6.58
C HIS A 2 -10.46 0.61 5.45
N TRP A 3 -9.63 -0.39 5.21
CA TRP A 3 -8.69 -0.39 4.09
C TRP A 3 -9.38 -0.90 2.83
N GLU A 4 -9.28 -0.17 1.74
CA GLU A 4 -9.74 -0.57 0.42
C GLU A 4 -8.56 -0.79 -0.50
N ARG A 5 -8.51 -1.95 -1.16
CA ARG A 5 -7.51 -2.21 -2.19
C ARG A 5 -7.92 -1.49 -3.47
N ARG A 6 -7.00 -0.69 -4.01
CA ARG A 6 -7.16 -0.06 -5.32
C ARG A 6 -6.38 -0.84 -6.38
N ARG A 7 -6.90 -0.84 -7.61
CA ARG A 7 -6.14 -1.32 -8.78
C ARG A 7 -4.99 -0.35 -9.09
N ASP A 8 -3.90 -0.90 -9.62
CA ASP A 8 -2.72 -0.13 -9.99
C ASP A 8 -3.07 1.07 -10.88
N LEU A 9 -2.42 2.20 -10.65
CA LEU A 9 -2.66 3.42 -11.39
C LEU A 9 -1.55 3.71 -12.39
N GLU A 10 -0.33 3.29 -12.09
CA GLU A 10 0.86 3.65 -12.87
C GLU A 10 1.46 2.50 -13.69
N GLY A 11 0.60 1.66 -14.29
CA GLY A 11 1.00 0.74 -15.36
C GLY A 11 1.98 -0.36 -14.91
N GLY A 12 1.78 -0.87 -13.70
CA GLY A 12 2.58 -1.96 -13.12
C GLY A 12 3.76 -1.55 -12.24
N LYS A 13 3.94 -0.26 -11.93
CA LYS A 13 4.93 0.18 -10.92
C LYS A 13 4.40 0.02 -9.50
N GLU A 14 3.17 0.44 -9.26
CA GLU A 14 2.49 0.23 -7.99
C GLU A 14 1.85 -1.15 -8.02
N LEU A 15 2.45 -2.12 -7.35
CA LEU A 15 1.97 -3.49 -7.35
C LEU A 15 0.77 -3.67 -6.41
N GLY A 16 0.69 -2.86 -5.36
CA GLY A 16 -0.40 -2.85 -4.41
C GLY A 16 -0.60 -1.46 -3.84
N VAL A 17 -1.86 -1.01 -3.82
CA VAL A 17 -2.27 0.26 -3.22
C VAL A 17 -3.46 -0.02 -2.32
N TRP A 18 -3.40 0.45 -1.08
CA TRP A 18 -4.50 0.39 -0.13
C TRP A 18 -4.79 1.79 0.42
N LEU A 19 -6.06 2.13 0.54
CA LEU A 19 -6.53 3.40 1.06
C LEU A 19 -7.30 3.15 2.35
N LEU A 20 -6.90 3.79 3.44
CA LEU A 20 -7.68 3.82 4.68
C LEU A 20 -8.74 4.88 4.52
N VAL A 21 -9.97 4.46 4.30
CA VAL A 21 -11.11 5.36 4.08
C VAL A 21 -12.00 5.46 5.30
N ASP A 22 -12.57 6.63 5.55
CA ASP A 22 -13.61 6.86 6.55
C ASP A 22 -15.03 6.52 6.04
N GLU A 23 -16.05 6.73 6.88
CA GLU A 23 -17.44 6.43 6.54
C GLU A 23 -18.05 7.39 5.49
N GLU A 24 -17.42 8.55 5.27
CA GLU A 24 -17.81 9.57 4.29
C GLU A 24 -17.02 9.42 2.97
N GLY A 25 -16.04 8.50 2.92
CA GLY A 25 -15.17 8.25 1.77
C GLY A 25 -13.92 9.13 1.72
N GLY A 26 -13.59 9.83 2.81
CA GLY A 26 -12.32 10.52 2.96
C GLY A 26 -11.17 9.53 3.13
N VAL A 27 -10.03 9.80 2.50
CA VAL A 27 -8.80 9.00 2.66
C VAL A 27 -7.99 9.60 3.79
N GLU A 28 -7.65 8.81 4.79
CA GLU A 28 -6.83 9.25 5.94
C GLU A 28 -5.37 8.81 5.80
N ARG A 29 -5.14 7.69 5.11
CA ARG A 29 -3.82 7.12 4.89
C ARG A 29 -3.80 6.25 3.65
N GLU A 30 -2.63 6.15 3.04
CA GLU A 30 -2.36 5.31 1.88
C GLU A 30 -1.19 4.37 2.21
N LEU A 31 -1.22 3.17 1.65
CA LEU A 31 -0.14 2.18 1.74
C LEU A 31 0.19 1.69 0.32
N TYR A 32 1.47 1.71 -0.03
CA TYR A 32 1.96 1.36 -1.35
C TYR A 32 2.97 0.25 -1.28
N VAL A 33 2.94 -0.64 -2.27
CA VAL A 33 4.04 -1.51 -2.65
C VAL A 33 4.47 -1.08 -4.06
N GLU A 34 5.67 -0.54 -4.19
CA GLU A 34 6.22 -0.07 -5.47
C GLU A 34 7.34 -1.00 -5.97
N SER A 35 7.39 -1.28 -7.27
CA SER A 35 8.52 -1.96 -7.93
C SER A 35 9.45 -0.94 -8.59
N HIS A 36 10.73 -1.08 -8.31
CA HIS A 36 11.83 -0.35 -8.92
C HIS A 36 12.66 -1.21 -9.88
N GLU A 37 12.17 -2.38 -10.26
CA GLU A 37 12.88 -3.33 -11.12
C GLU A 37 13.25 -2.71 -12.49
N TYR A 38 12.44 -1.77 -12.98
CA TYR A 38 12.71 -1.05 -14.24
C TYR A 38 14.00 -0.21 -14.22
N ARG A 39 14.51 0.14 -13.03
CA ARG A 39 15.80 0.82 -12.81
C ARG A 39 16.86 -0.09 -12.19
N GLY A 40 16.61 -1.40 -12.15
CA GLY A 40 17.47 -2.39 -11.50
C GLY A 40 17.42 -2.36 -9.96
N GLY A 41 16.37 -1.79 -9.38
CA GLY A 41 16.11 -1.83 -7.93
C GLY A 41 15.19 -2.99 -7.53
N GLY A 42 14.85 -3.06 -6.24
CA GLY A 42 13.91 -4.02 -5.67
C GLY A 42 12.50 -3.48 -5.57
N PHE A 43 11.88 -3.66 -4.41
CA PHE A 43 10.54 -3.24 -4.08
C PHE A 43 10.56 -2.41 -2.80
N ASP A 44 9.74 -1.38 -2.74
CA ASP A 44 9.63 -0.53 -1.56
C ASP A 44 8.18 -0.53 -1.03
N VAL A 45 8.05 -0.41 0.28
CA VAL A 45 6.77 -0.22 0.96
C VAL A 45 6.73 1.17 1.57
N TYR A 46 5.68 1.92 1.25
CA TYR A 46 5.51 3.29 1.74
C TYR A 46 4.14 3.48 2.38
N ARG A 47 4.07 4.30 3.43
CA ARG A 47 2.84 4.93 3.88
C ARG A 47 2.82 6.39 3.46
N ALA A 48 1.65 6.90 3.08
CA ALA A 48 1.48 8.31 2.82
C ALA A 48 0.23 8.88 3.49
N THR A 49 0.25 10.17 3.77
CA THR A 49 -0.94 10.95 4.13
C THR A 49 -1.38 11.82 2.95
N PRO A 50 -2.68 12.19 2.87
CA PRO A 50 -3.19 13.08 1.83
C PRO A 50 -2.50 14.47 1.82
N ASP A 51 -1.94 14.88 2.96
CA ASP A 51 -1.18 16.13 3.11
C ASP A 51 0.22 16.06 2.45
N GLY A 52 0.59 14.91 1.90
CA GLY A 52 1.83 14.70 1.15
C GLY A 52 3.01 14.29 2.01
N GLU A 53 2.78 13.78 3.23
CA GLU A 53 3.82 13.15 4.03
C GLU A 53 4.00 11.70 3.57
N TRP A 54 5.26 11.27 3.45
CA TRP A 54 5.63 9.92 3.02
C TRP A 54 6.59 9.32 4.03
N ASP A 55 6.25 8.12 4.51
CA ASP A 55 7.06 7.30 5.39
C ASP A 55 7.49 6.05 4.62
N HIS A 56 8.80 5.79 4.61
CA HIS A 56 9.37 4.58 4.02
C HIS A 56 9.40 3.48 5.08
N GLU A 57 8.63 2.42 4.85
CA GLU A 57 8.50 1.30 5.79
C GLU A 57 9.60 0.28 5.58
N GLY A 58 10.06 0.10 4.33
CA GLY A 58 11.19 -0.78 4.04
C GLY A 58 11.47 -0.98 2.55
N GLU A 59 12.69 -1.44 2.27
CA GLU A 59 13.17 -1.87 0.95
C GLU A 59 13.39 -3.39 0.95
N PHE A 60 12.95 -4.06 -0.11
CA PHE A 60 12.93 -5.51 -0.25
C PHE A 60 13.47 -5.94 -1.61
N GLU A 61 14.15 -7.09 -1.67
CA GLU A 61 14.67 -7.62 -2.93
C GLU A 61 13.61 -8.44 -3.69
N ALA A 62 12.63 -9.02 -2.99
CA ALA A 62 11.57 -9.82 -3.58
C ALA A 62 10.16 -9.23 -3.38
N ARG A 63 9.32 -9.40 -4.40
CA ARG A 63 7.92 -8.97 -4.40
C ARG A 63 7.14 -9.54 -3.22
N ASP A 64 7.25 -10.86 -2.99
CA ASP A 64 6.50 -11.53 -1.93
C ASP A 64 6.87 -11.01 -0.54
N GLU A 65 8.11 -10.56 -0.33
CA GLU A 65 8.56 -9.95 0.93
C GLU A 65 7.91 -8.59 1.14
N ALA A 66 7.90 -7.72 0.12
CA ALA A 66 7.24 -6.42 0.21
C ALA A 66 5.72 -6.56 0.45
N PHE A 67 5.07 -7.54 -0.18
CA PHE A 67 3.65 -7.82 0.07
C PHE A 67 3.40 -8.42 1.46
N ALA A 68 4.33 -9.23 1.98
CA ALA A 68 4.24 -9.74 3.36
C ALA A 68 4.35 -8.58 4.37
N GLU A 69 5.21 -7.60 4.12
CA GLU A 69 5.31 -6.41 4.96
C GLU A 69 4.03 -5.57 4.89
N ALA A 70 3.53 -5.26 3.69
CA ALA A 70 2.27 -4.55 3.54
C ALA A 70 1.11 -5.28 4.24
N SER A 71 1.07 -6.61 4.14
CA SER A 71 0.06 -7.43 4.85
C SER A 71 0.21 -7.36 6.37
N THR A 72 1.44 -7.27 6.87
CA THR A 72 1.73 -7.11 8.31
C THR A 72 1.24 -5.74 8.78
N ILE A 73 1.56 -4.66 8.06
CA ILE A 73 1.08 -3.30 8.37
C ILE A 73 -0.45 -3.23 8.39
N LEU A 74 -1.11 -3.85 7.41
CA LEU A 74 -2.58 -3.91 7.36
C LEU A 74 -3.15 -4.69 8.54
N ALA A 75 -2.55 -5.83 8.91
CA ALA A 75 -2.99 -6.65 10.03
C ALA A 75 -2.74 -6.00 11.40
N GLU A 76 -1.67 -5.20 11.53
CA GLU A 76 -1.37 -4.40 12.71
C GLU A 76 -2.24 -3.14 12.79
N SER A 77 -2.89 -2.74 11.70
CA SER A 77 -3.85 -1.64 11.75
C SER A 77 -5.12 -2.07 12.49
N ASP A 78 -5.65 -1.20 13.34
CA ASP A 78 -6.95 -1.39 14.03
C ASP A 78 -8.16 -1.34 13.05
N HIS A 79 -7.93 -1.37 11.75
CA HIS A 79 -8.94 -1.20 10.71
C HIS A 79 -9.01 -2.43 9.80
N PRO A 80 -10.21 -2.95 9.52
CA PRO A 80 -10.35 -4.11 8.66
C PRO A 80 -9.98 -3.77 7.22
N VAL A 81 -9.46 -4.74 6.48
CA VAL A 81 -9.36 -4.67 5.02
C VAL A 81 -10.69 -5.13 4.44
N ALA A 82 -11.30 -4.32 3.58
CA ALA A 82 -12.50 -4.69 2.85
C ALA A 82 -12.18 -5.87 1.92
N ASP A 83 -12.93 -6.96 2.06
CA ASP A 83 -12.84 -8.12 1.16
C ASP A 83 -13.09 -7.65 -0.27
N GLU A 84 -12.18 -8.01 -1.20
CA GLU A 84 -12.37 -7.79 -2.63
C GLU A 84 -13.64 -8.54 -3.04
N THR A 85 -14.76 -7.82 -3.16
CA THR A 85 -16.00 -8.41 -3.64
C THR A 85 -15.83 -8.60 -5.15
N ASP A 86 -15.49 -9.83 -5.55
CA ASP A 86 -15.39 -10.28 -6.95
C ASP A 86 -16.69 -10.05 -7.74
#